data_AF-A0A251UEA4-F1
#
_entry.id   AF-A0A251UEA4-F1
#
_cell.length_a   1.000
_cell.length_b   1.000
_cell.length_c   1.000
_cell.angle_alpha   90.00
_cell.angle_beta   90.00
_cell.angle_gamma   90.00
#
_symmetry.space_group_name_H-M   'P 1'
#
loop_
_entity.id
_entity.type
_entity.pdbx_description
1 polymer ?
#
loop_
_entity_poly.entity_id
_entity_poly.type
_entity_poly.pdbx_seq_one_letter_code
_entity_poly.pdbx_strand_id
1 'polypeptide(L)'
;MNSFYFLKSLLVCALIFAFSVEATLGNIVCENLNKDSCAFAVSSSGKRCVLEKNVRRSGKEVFVCTTSQIDTDQVTNWIESDRCLKACGLDRNVLGISSDSLLDSNFMQKLCSTQCYTGCPNIVDLYFNLAVGEGVYLPSLCQTDGDNKRRGMSEIRSSGNVAPGPTVPAKLMVDVSPAMAPSPTGPF
;
A
#
# COMPACT_ATOMS: atom_id res chain seq x y z
N MET A 1 -18.30 32.33 -46.74
CA MET A 1 -18.46 32.49 -45.28
C MET A 1 -18.03 31.25 -44.49
N ASN A 2 -18.40 30.01 -44.87
CA ASN A 2 -18.18 28.80 -44.06
C ASN A 2 -16.71 28.34 -43.88
N SER A 3 -15.85 28.58 -44.87
CA SER A 3 -14.44 28.15 -44.82
C SER A 3 -13.63 28.92 -43.76
N PHE A 4 -13.91 30.21 -43.57
CA PHE A 4 -13.23 31.06 -42.59
C PHE A 4 -13.59 30.69 -41.15
N TYR A 5 -14.85 30.29 -40.89
CA TYR A 5 -15.28 29.83 -39.57
C TYR A 5 -14.73 28.43 -39.25
N PHE A 6 -14.64 27.55 -40.25
CA PHE A 6 -14.04 26.23 -40.09
C PHE A 6 -12.55 26.32 -39.73
N LEU A 7 -11.79 27.17 -40.44
CA LEU A 7 -10.37 27.38 -40.17
C LEU A 7 -10.12 27.98 -38.78
N LYS A 8 -10.96 28.94 -38.35
CA LYS A 8 -10.91 29.51 -36.99
C LYS A 8 -11.24 28.48 -35.92
N SER A 9 -12.26 27.64 -36.12
CA SER A 9 -12.62 26.61 -35.15
C SER A 9 -11.51 25.58 -35.00
N LEU A 10 -10.84 25.21 -36.10
CA LEU A 10 -9.73 24.27 -36.09
C LEU A 10 -8.50 24.86 -35.36
N LEU A 11 -8.23 26.16 -35.55
CA LEU A 11 -7.17 26.89 -34.85
C LEU A 11 -7.45 26.97 -33.33
N VAL A 12 -8.70 27.25 -32.94
CA VAL A 12 -9.10 27.29 -31.52
C VAL A 12 -8.98 25.90 -30.89
N CYS A 13 -9.43 24.84 -31.58
CA CYS A 13 -9.24 23.47 -31.11
C CYS A 13 -7.75 23.13 -30.98
N ALA A 14 -6.91 23.48 -31.96
CA ALA A 14 -5.47 23.23 -31.92
C ALA A 14 -4.78 23.97 -30.76
N LEU A 15 -5.19 25.20 -30.45
CA LEU A 15 -4.68 25.94 -29.29
C LEU A 15 -5.09 25.31 -27.96
N ILE A 16 -6.35 24.86 -27.83
CA ILE A 16 -6.82 24.13 -26.62
C ILE A 16 -6.04 22.82 -26.45
N PHE A 17 -5.84 22.06 -27.52
CA PHE A 17 -5.04 20.84 -27.49
C PHE A 17 -3.56 21.13 -27.15
N ALA A 18 -2.96 22.18 -27.70
CA ALA A 18 -1.57 22.55 -27.40
C ALA A 18 -1.36 22.94 -25.93
N PHE A 19 -2.32 23.64 -25.31
CA PHE A 19 -2.27 23.96 -23.88
C PHE A 19 -2.56 22.74 -22.97
N SER A 20 -3.09 21.65 -23.52
CA SER A 20 -3.43 20.45 -22.74
C SER A 20 -2.26 19.47 -22.60
N VAL A 21 -1.10 19.74 -23.22
CA VAL A 21 0.06 18.84 -23.21
C VAL A 21 1.29 19.49 -22.59
N GLU A 22 1.17 19.95 -21.35
CA GLU A 22 2.32 19.91 -20.43
C GLU A 22 2.32 18.54 -19.72
N ALA A 23 2.46 17.47 -20.51
CA ALA A 23 2.94 16.21 -19.98
C ALA A 23 4.44 16.39 -19.80
N THR A 24 4.85 16.99 -18.69
CA THR A 24 6.25 16.98 -18.28
C THR A 24 6.63 15.53 -18.05
N LEU A 25 7.24 14.90 -19.07
CA LEU A 25 8.01 13.66 -18.96
C LEU A 25 9.28 13.92 -18.13
N GLY A 26 9.08 14.41 -16.91
CA GLY A 26 10.11 14.51 -15.89
C GLY A 26 10.24 13.17 -15.19
N ASN A 27 11.47 12.78 -14.88
CA ASN A 27 11.72 11.69 -13.95
C ASN A 27 11.23 12.11 -12.56
N ILE A 28 10.32 11.33 -11.98
CA ILE A 28 9.86 11.53 -10.62
C ILE A 28 10.99 11.15 -9.67
N VAL A 29 11.32 12.12 -8.82
CA VAL A 29 12.20 11.99 -7.67
C VAL A 29 11.33 12.39 -6.48
N CYS A 30 11.16 11.50 -5.49
CA CYS A 30 10.18 11.71 -4.42
C CYS A 30 10.44 13.01 -3.66
N GLU A 31 11.70 13.35 -3.42
CA GLU A 31 12.13 14.55 -2.69
C GLU A 31 11.75 15.86 -3.39
N ASN A 32 11.46 15.81 -4.70
CA ASN A 32 11.01 16.96 -5.47
C ASN A 32 9.48 17.11 -5.50
N LEU A 33 8.73 16.12 -4.99
CA LEU A 33 7.27 16.17 -4.95
C LEU A 33 6.78 17.04 -3.79
N ASN A 34 5.68 17.74 -4.04
CA ASN A 34 4.98 18.48 -3.01
C ASN A 34 3.98 17.56 -2.27
N LYS A 35 3.35 18.12 -1.23
CA LYS A 35 2.36 17.39 -0.41
C LYS A 35 1.24 16.76 -1.24
N ASP A 36 0.79 17.46 -2.28
CA ASP A 36 -0.37 17.06 -3.10
C ASP A 36 0.01 16.05 -4.21
N SER A 37 1.27 15.66 -4.32
CA SER A 37 1.73 14.68 -5.32
C SER A 37 2.52 13.52 -4.74
N CYS A 38 2.92 13.61 -3.47
CA CYS A 38 3.79 12.62 -2.83
C CYS A 38 3.13 11.28 -2.52
N ALA A 39 1.99 11.30 -1.82
CA ALA A 39 1.34 10.07 -1.37
C ALA A 39 0.92 9.22 -2.58
N PHE A 40 1.25 7.92 -2.54
CA PHE A 40 1.00 6.97 -3.64
C PHE A 40 1.68 7.36 -4.96
N ALA A 41 2.82 8.04 -4.91
CA ALA A 41 3.71 8.18 -6.05
C ALA A 41 4.79 7.10 -6.07
N VAL A 42 5.37 6.90 -7.24
CA VAL A 42 6.48 6.00 -7.51
C VAL A 42 7.52 6.75 -8.32
N SER A 43 8.75 6.75 -7.84
CA SER A 43 9.88 7.37 -8.53
C SER A 43 10.17 6.68 -9.87
N SER A 44 10.94 7.37 -10.69
CA SER A 44 11.52 6.81 -11.91
C SER A 44 12.41 5.59 -11.65
N SER A 45 12.94 5.42 -10.43
CA SER A 45 13.72 4.25 -10.02
C SER A 45 12.87 3.10 -9.45
N GLY A 46 11.53 3.18 -9.54
CA GLY A 46 10.62 2.14 -9.05
C GLY A 46 10.45 2.10 -7.53
N LYS A 47 10.88 3.14 -6.81
CA LYS A 47 10.71 3.23 -5.35
C LYS A 47 9.46 4.03 -5.03
N ARG A 48 8.66 3.56 -4.06
CA ARG A 48 7.45 4.27 -3.62
C ARG A 48 7.82 5.51 -2.80
N CYS A 49 7.08 6.59 -2.98
CA CYS A 49 7.26 7.82 -2.21
C CYS A 49 6.40 7.79 -0.93
N VAL A 50 6.90 8.41 0.13
CA VAL A 50 6.23 8.49 1.44
C VAL A 50 6.14 9.94 1.89
N LEU A 51 4.94 10.35 2.29
CA LEU A 51 4.70 11.65 2.87
C LEU A 51 4.94 11.59 4.38
N GLU A 52 5.85 12.43 4.87
CA GLU A 52 6.18 12.55 6.28
C GLU A 52 5.78 13.93 6.79
N LYS A 53 5.47 14.00 8.09
CA LYS A 53 5.14 15.23 8.79
C LYS A 53 6.18 15.51 9.85
N ASN A 54 6.89 16.62 9.69
CA ASN A 54 7.89 17.13 10.60
C ASN A 54 7.36 18.39 11.31
N VAL A 55 7.84 18.64 12.53
CA VAL A 55 7.51 19.85 13.29
C VAL A 55 8.79 20.64 13.53
N ARG A 56 8.83 21.90 13.06
CA ARG A 56 9.97 22.78 13.30
C ARG A 56 10.01 23.24 14.76
N ARG A 57 11.17 23.74 15.21
CA ARG A 57 11.31 24.37 16.54
C ARG A 57 10.30 25.50 16.82
N SER A 58 9.76 26.13 15.78
CA SER A 58 8.70 27.14 15.88
C SER A 58 7.29 26.57 16.09
N GLY A 59 7.13 25.25 16.20
CA GLY A 59 5.83 24.57 16.24
C GLY A 59 5.14 24.43 14.88
N LYS A 60 5.74 24.92 13.79
CA LYS A 60 5.17 24.85 12.44
C LYS A 60 5.33 23.46 11.84
N GLU A 61 4.22 22.89 11.39
CA GLU A 61 4.19 21.62 10.64
C GLU A 61 4.75 21.81 9.23
N VAL A 62 5.57 20.86 8.80
CA VAL A 62 6.19 20.82 7.48
C VAL A 62 6.06 19.41 6.94
N PHE A 63 5.56 19.30 5.72
CA PHE A 63 5.45 18.03 5.02
C PHE A 63 6.68 17.83 4.15
N VAL A 64 7.25 16.63 4.19
CA VAL A 64 8.43 16.25 3.42
C VAL A 64 8.09 14.96 2.70
N CYS A 65 8.41 14.88 1.41
CA CYS A 65 8.29 13.66 0.64
C CYS A 65 9.65 12.96 0.60
N THR A 66 9.67 11.67 0.92
CA THR A 66 10.88 10.86 0.96
C THR A 66 10.73 9.61 0.11
N THR A 67 11.83 9.11 -0.44
CA THR A 67 11.85 7.81 -1.11
C THR A 67 11.84 6.68 -0.07
N SER A 68 10.85 5.79 -0.15
CA SER A 68 10.78 4.60 0.72
C SER A 68 11.68 3.47 0.22
N GLN A 69 11.87 2.46 1.07
CA GLN A 69 12.58 1.23 0.69
C GLN A 69 11.69 0.21 -0.02
N ILE A 70 10.40 0.51 -0.21
CA ILE A 70 9.44 -0.39 -0.83
C ILE A 70 9.51 -0.20 -2.34
N ASP A 71 10.01 -1.24 -3.02
CA ASP A 71 10.03 -1.33 -4.48
C ASP A 71 8.64 -1.64 -5.05
N THR A 72 8.47 -1.36 -6.32
CA THR A 72 7.37 -1.89 -7.12
C THR A 72 7.89 -2.42 -8.44
N ASP A 73 7.43 -3.62 -8.77
CA ASP A 73 7.84 -4.31 -10.00
C ASP A 73 6.91 -3.96 -11.18
N GLN A 74 5.78 -3.31 -10.91
CA GLN A 74 4.69 -3.15 -11.88
C GLN A 74 4.62 -1.77 -12.51
N VAL A 75 4.95 -0.72 -11.75
CA VAL A 75 4.80 0.68 -12.19
C VAL A 75 6.02 1.48 -11.82
N THR A 76 6.49 2.35 -12.72
CA THR A 76 7.57 3.31 -12.43
C THR A 76 7.16 4.67 -12.96
N ASN A 77 7.73 5.73 -12.39
CA ASN A 77 7.44 7.11 -12.79
C ASN A 77 5.91 7.40 -12.79
N TRP A 78 5.25 7.13 -11.67
CA TRP A 78 3.79 7.16 -11.54
C TRP A 78 3.34 8.06 -10.39
N ILE A 79 2.27 8.82 -10.56
CA ILE A 79 1.57 9.52 -9.48
C ILE A 79 0.11 9.10 -9.55
N GLU A 80 -0.42 8.58 -8.45
CA GLU A 80 -1.81 8.16 -8.43
C GLU A 80 -2.77 9.36 -8.51
N SER A 81 -3.85 9.18 -9.27
CA SER A 81 -4.83 10.24 -9.49
C SER A 81 -5.79 10.38 -8.30
N ASP A 82 -6.35 11.58 -8.11
CA ASP A 82 -7.37 11.81 -7.07
C ASP A 82 -8.60 10.93 -7.26
N ARG A 83 -8.93 10.63 -8.51
CA ARG A 83 -10.00 9.69 -8.85
C ARG A 83 -9.72 8.32 -8.24
N CYS A 84 -8.48 7.84 -8.35
CA CYS A 84 -8.08 6.56 -7.80
C CYS A 84 -8.03 6.57 -6.28
N LEU A 85 -7.45 7.60 -5.68
CA LEU A 85 -7.47 7.75 -4.21
C LEU A 85 -8.91 7.68 -3.69
N LYS A 86 -9.82 8.43 -4.29
CA LYS A 86 -11.24 8.44 -3.90
C LYS A 86 -11.92 7.08 -4.11
N ALA A 87 -11.67 6.42 -5.23
CA ALA A 87 -12.22 5.09 -5.52
C ALA A 87 -11.76 4.04 -4.49
N CYS A 88 -10.51 4.12 -4.05
CA CYS A 88 -9.91 3.23 -3.07
C CYS A 88 -10.13 3.65 -1.61
N GLY A 89 -10.76 4.80 -1.36
CA GLY A 89 -11.01 5.30 0.00
C GLY A 89 -9.81 5.94 0.68
N LEU A 90 -8.87 6.47 -0.10
CA LEU A 90 -7.63 7.08 0.34
C LEU A 90 -7.66 8.61 0.17
N ASP A 91 -6.71 9.28 0.83
CA ASP A 91 -6.53 10.73 0.80
C ASP A 91 -5.06 11.09 0.50
N ARG A 92 -4.82 12.23 -0.16
CA ARG A 92 -3.46 12.70 -0.50
C ARG A 92 -2.62 13.07 0.72
N ASN A 93 -3.26 13.33 1.86
CA ASN A 93 -2.60 13.72 3.09
C ASN A 93 -2.27 12.53 4.01
N VAL A 94 -2.47 11.30 3.55
CA VAL A 94 -2.03 10.11 4.28
C VAL A 94 -0.52 10.20 4.50
N LEU A 95 -0.11 9.95 5.74
CA LEU A 95 1.27 9.95 6.16
C LEU A 95 1.76 8.51 6.27
N GLY A 96 3.00 8.27 5.83
CA GLY A 96 3.58 6.94 5.90
C GLY A 96 2.89 5.93 4.97
N ILE A 97 3.27 4.67 5.16
CA ILE A 97 2.61 3.49 4.59
C ILE A 97 2.35 2.56 5.79
N SER A 98 1.10 2.14 5.96
CA SER A 98 0.70 1.20 7.02
C SER A 98 -0.24 0.13 6.48
N SER A 99 -0.05 -1.10 6.97
CA SER A 99 -0.94 -2.23 6.76
C SER A 99 -2.20 -2.19 7.63
N ASP A 100 -2.25 -1.35 8.67
CA ASP A 100 -3.38 -1.26 9.62
C ASP A 100 -4.72 -0.95 8.93
N SER A 101 -4.68 -0.22 7.80
CA SER A 101 -5.88 0.08 7.02
C SER A 101 -6.57 -1.18 6.51
N LEU A 102 -5.86 -2.29 6.32
CA LEU A 102 -6.45 -3.58 5.93
C LEU A 102 -7.41 -4.15 6.99
N LEU A 103 -7.32 -3.68 8.23
CA LEU A 103 -8.24 -4.04 9.32
C LEU A 103 -9.52 -3.18 9.33
N ASP A 104 -9.59 -2.10 8.54
CA ASP A 104 -10.80 -1.29 8.41
C ASP A 104 -11.71 -1.84 7.30
N SER A 105 -12.86 -2.37 7.71
CA SER A 105 -13.89 -2.88 6.81
C SER A 105 -14.36 -1.87 5.74
N ASN A 106 -14.42 -0.57 6.06
CA ASN A 106 -14.84 0.45 5.10
C ASN A 106 -13.77 0.70 4.04
N PHE A 107 -12.51 0.69 4.45
CA PHE A 107 -11.37 0.78 3.54
C PHE A 107 -11.33 -0.44 2.63
N MET A 108 -11.41 -1.64 3.20
CA MET A 108 -11.42 -2.90 2.43
C MET A 108 -12.54 -2.94 1.40
N GLN A 109 -13.76 -2.51 1.76
CA GLN A 109 -14.87 -2.45 0.82
C GLN A 109 -14.57 -1.54 -0.40
N LYS A 110 -13.88 -0.41 -0.18
CA LYS A 110 -13.50 0.51 -1.27
C LYS A 110 -12.32 -0.02 -2.08
N LEU A 111 -11.30 -0.55 -1.40
CA LEU A 111 -10.14 -1.18 -2.03
C LEU A 111 -10.56 -2.34 -2.96
N CYS A 112 -11.49 -3.18 -2.50
CA CYS A 112 -12.03 -4.31 -3.25
C CYS A 112 -13.13 -3.92 -4.26
N SER A 113 -13.53 -2.64 -4.32
CA SER A 113 -14.46 -2.19 -5.34
C SER A 113 -13.83 -2.31 -6.72
N THR A 114 -14.62 -2.65 -7.74
CA THR A 114 -14.11 -2.79 -9.12
C THR A 114 -13.38 -1.53 -9.59
N GLN A 115 -13.85 -0.34 -9.19
CA GLN A 115 -13.24 0.93 -9.60
C GLN A 115 -11.81 1.09 -9.08
N CYS A 116 -11.53 0.64 -7.85
CA CYS A 116 -10.20 0.65 -7.29
C CYS A 116 -9.37 -0.54 -7.80
N TYR A 117 -9.90 -1.76 -7.60
CA TYR A 117 -9.17 -3.01 -7.77
C TYR A 117 -8.65 -3.21 -9.20
N THR A 118 -9.39 -2.75 -10.22
CA THR A 118 -8.95 -2.83 -11.62
C THR A 118 -8.47 -1.50 -12.20
N GLY A 119 -8.76 -0.39 -11.53
CA GLY A 119 -8.49 0.95 -12.04
C GLY A 119 -7.22 1.62 -11.50
N CYS A 120 -6.70 1.15 -10.36
CA CYS A 120 -5.67 1.85 -9.60
C CYS A 120 -4.48 0.93 -9.30
N PRO A 121 -3.65 0.61 -10.32
CA PRO A 121 -2.65 -0.45 -10.24
C PRO A 121 -1.62 -0.21 -9.13
N ASN A 122 -1.21 1.04 -8.92
CA ASN A 122 -0.20 1.36 -7.91
C ASN A 122 -0.69 1.12 -6.47
N ILE A 123 -1.94 1.50 -6.18
CA ILE A 123 -2.57 1.28 -4.87
C ILE A 123 -2.79 -0.21 -4.62
N VAL A 124 -3.33 -0.91 -5.62
CA VAL A 124 -3.65 -2.33 -5.48
C VAL A 124 -2.38 -3.14 -5.28
N ASP A 125 -1.31 -2.84 -6.03
CA ASP A 125 0.01 -3.45 -5.83
C ASP A 125 0.56 -3.17 -4.43
N LEU A 126 0.41 -1.95 -3.91
CA LEU A 126 0.86 -1.61 -2.56
C LEU A 126 0.17 -2.47 -1.50
N TYR A 127 -1.16 -2.46 -1.49
CA TYR A 127 -1.93 -3.16 -0.47
C TYR A 127 -1.90 -4.67 -0.64
N PHE A 128 -1.68 -5.17 -1.86
CA PHE A 128 -1.43 -6.58 -2.10
C PHE A 128 -0.12 -7.01 -1.42
N ASN A 129 0.97 -6.26 -1.63
CA ASN A 129 2.26 -6.57 -1.03
C ASN A 129 2.25 -6.38 0.49
N LEU A 130 1.55 -5.38 1.01
CA LEU A 130 1.34 -5.23 2.46
C LEU A 130 0.57 -6.42 3.05
N ALA A 131 -0.53 -6.84 2.41
CA ALA A 131 -1.30 -8.00 2.84
C ALA A 131 -0.42 -9.27 2.88
N VAL A 132 0.38 -9.50 1.83
CA VAL A 132 1.34 -10.62 1.78
C VAL A 132 2.36 -10.52 2.91
N GLY A 133 2.85 -9.31 3.21
CA GLY A 133 3.74 -9.05 4.35
C GLY A 133 3.10 -9.37 5.71
N GLU A 134 1.80 -9.16 5.85
CA GLU A 134 0.99 -9.53 7.03
C GLU A 134 0.57 -11.01 7.04
N GLY A 135 0.97 -11.81 6.04
CA GLY A 135 0.63 -13.23 5.93
C GLY A 135 -0.79 -13.50 5.45
N VAL A 136 -1.47 -12.52 4.86
CA VAL A 136 -2.82 -12.64 4.29
C VAL A 136 -2.81 -12.39 2.78
N TYR A 137 -3.84 -12.89 2.08
CA TYR A 137 -3.94 -12.74 0.63
C TYR A 137 -5.05 -11.76 0.26
N LEU A 138 -4.70 -10.59 -0.28
CA LEU A 138 -5.67 -9.53 -0.58
C LEU A 138 -6.88 -10.00 -1.42
N PRO A 139 -6.72 -10.80 -2.50
CA PRO A 139 -7.85 -11.28 -3.28
C PRO A 139 -8.81 -12.17 -2.47
N SER A 140 -8.30 -12.92 -1.49
CA SER A 140 -9.15 -13.71 -0.59
C SER A 140 -9.97 -12.80 0.33
N LEU A 141 -9.37 -11.73 0.84
CA LEU A 141 -10.08 -10.72 1.65
C LEU A 141 -11.22 -10.08 0.85
N CYS A 142 -10.97 -9.75 -0.43
CA CYS A 142 -11.98 -9.18 -1.33
C CYS A 142 -13.11 -10.12 -1.74
N GLN A 143 -12.90 -11.45 -1.70
CA GLN A 143 -13.95 -12.43 -2.02
C GLN A 143 -14.97 -12.59 -0.88
N THR A 144 -14.56 -12.33 0.37
CA THR A 144 -15.41 -12.49 1.56
C THR A 144 -16.61 -11.53 1.62
N ASP A 145 -16.59 -10.47 0.81
CA ASP A 145 -17.65 -9.45 0.77
C ASP A 145 -18.84 -9.81 -0.15
N GLY A 146 -18.77 -10.92 -0.89
CA GLY A 146 -19.81 -11.36 -1.82
C GLY A 146 -21.01 -12.06 -1.19
N ASP A 147 -20.83 -12.82 -0.09
CA ASP A 147 -21.86 -13.76 0.36
C ASP A 147 -22.06 -13.90 1.89
N ASN A 148 -21.28 -13.24 2.76
CA ASN A 148 -21.53 -13.35 4.20
C ASN A 148 -20.96 -12.20 5.03
N LYS A 149 -21.65 -11.05 4.97
CA LYS A 149 -21.33 -9.79 5.66
C LYS A 149 -21.31 -9.86 7.21
N ARG A 150 -21.28 -11.05 7.84
CA ARG A 150 -21.32 -11.22 9.30
C ARG A 150 -20.34 -12.22 9.91
N ARG A 151 -19.51 -12.94 9.15
CA ARG A 151 -18.68 -14.01 9.73
C ARG A 151 -17.17 -13.79 9.70
N GLY A 152 -16.66 -12.84 8.92
CA GLY A 152 -15.20 -12.65 8.74
C GLY A 152 -14.50 -11.78 9.78
N MET A 153 -15.23 -10.99 10.58
CA MET A 153 -14.60 -10.01 11.50
C MET A 153 -14.27 -10.58 12.88
N SER A 154 -14.56 -11.85 13.16
CA SER A 154 -14.29 -12.48 14.46
C SER A 154 -12.97 -13.25 14.54
N GLU A 155 -12.31 -13.55 13.41
CA GLU A 155 -11.14 -14.45 13.43
C GLU A 155 -9.78 -13.75 13.57
N ILE A 156 -9.70 -12.42 13.42
CA ILE A 156 -8.43 -11.67 13.61
C ILE A 156 -8.21 -11.29 15.08
N ARG A 157 -9.09 -11.72 16.00
CA ARG A 157 -8.90 -11.54 17.45
C ARG A 157 -8.79 -12.89 18.14
N SER A 158 -7.56 -13.19 18.57
CA SER A 158 -7.20 -14.26 19.50
C SER A 158 -7.15 -15.67 18.93
N SER A 159 -6.09 -15.97 18.20
CA SER A 159 -5.59 -17.34 18.08
C SER A 159 -4.14 -17.36 18.57
N GLY A 160 -3.98 -17.33 19.89
CA GLY A 160 -2.79 -17.89 20.53
C GLY A 160 -2.77 -19.39 20.26
N ASN A 161 -2.33 -19.77 19.06
CA ASN A 161 -2.21 -21.16 18.67
C ASN A 161 -0.94 -21.72 19.33
N VAL A 162 -1.10 -22.15 20.58
CA VAL A 162 -0.20 -23.12 21.19
C VAL A 162 -0.36 -24.41 20.39
N ALA A 163 0.71 -24.83 19.72
CA ALA A 163 0.77 -26.13 19.08
C ALA A 163 0.42 -27.23 20.11
N PRO A 164 -0.45 -28.20 19.79
CA PRO A 164 -0.68 -29.33 20.67
C PRO A 164 0.63 -30.12 20.77
N GLY A 165 1.26 -30.09 21.94
CA GLY A 165 2.35 -31.00 22.26
C GLY A 165 1.85 -32.46 22.15
N PRO A 166 2.69 -33.42 21.74
CA PRO A 166 2.29 -34.81 21.57
C PRO A 166 1.73 -35.38 22.88
N THR A 167 0.47 -35.82 22.86
CA THR A 167 -0.16 -36.53 23.96
C THR A 167 0.31 -37.97 23.98
N VAL A 168 1.28 -38.27 24.86
CA VAL A 168 1.66 -39.65 25.18
C VAL A 168 0.80 -40.13 26.36
N PRO A 169 0.04 -41.24 26.24
CA PRO A 169 -0.71 -41.76 27.37
C PRO A 169 0.24 -42.30 28.43
N ALA A 170 0.14 -41.76 29.65
CA ALA A 170 0.86 -42.23 30.81
C ALA A 170 0.37 -43.63 31.22
N LYS A 171 1.19 -44.67 30.99
CA LYS A 171 1.49 -45.73 31.97
C LYS A 171 2.54 -46.73 31.43
N LEU A 172 3.80 -46.54 31.82
CA LEU A 172 4.71 -47.60 32.32
C LEU A 172 6.07 -46.96 32.60
N MET A 173 6.41 -46.89 33.89
CA MET A 173 7.73 -46.53 34.39
C MET A 173 8.70 -47.65 34.00
N VAL A 174 9.71 -47.36 33.19
CA VAL A 174 11.05 -47.95 33.30
C VAL A 174 12.07 -46.90 32.83
N ASP A 175 12.92 -46.55 33.78
CA ASP A 175 14.23 -45.90 33.76
C ASP A 175 15.00 -45.91 32.42
N VAL A 176 15.32 -44.72 31.88
CA VAL A 176 16.62 -44.36 31.28
C VAL A 176 16.77 -42.83 31.30
N SER A 177 17.76 -42.32 32.03
CA SER A 177 18.17 -40.90 32.05
C SER A 177 18.80 -40.46 30.71
N PRO A 178 18.47 -39.28 30.16
CA PRO A 178 19.32 -38.60 29.19
C PRO A 178 20.31 -37.68 29.91
N ALA A 179 21.59 -37.88 29.61
CA ALA A 179 22.73 -37.15 30.15
C ALA A 179 22.67 -35.64 29.87
N MET A 180 23.15 -34.86 30.84
CA MET A 180 23.31 -33.41 30.79
C MET A 180 24.44 -33.03 29.81
N ALA A 181 24.17 -32.18 28.82
CA ALA A 181 25.21 -31.58 27.98
C ALA A 181 25.88 -30.41 28.73
N PRO A 182 27.21 -30.28 28.72
CA PRO A 182 27.93 -29.31 29.54
C PRO A 182 27.94 -27.89 28.93
N SER A 183 27.92 -26.90 29.83
CA SER A 183 28.08 -25.47 29.55
C SER A 183 29.42 -25.14 28.87
N PRO A 184 29.48 -24.13 27.97
CA PRO A 184 30.76 -23.61 27.50
C PRO A 184 31.34 -22.66 28.54
N THR A 185 32.44 -23.09 29.17
CA THR A 185 33.38 -22.23 29.88
C THR A 185 34.32 -21.57 28.87
N GLY A 186 34.39 -20.22 28.87
CA GLY A 186 35.63 -19.52 28.47
C GLY A 186 36.80 -19.92 29.40
N PRO A 187 38.07 -19.52 29.15
CA PRO A 187 38.46 -18.15 28.77
C PRO A 187 39.67 -18.02 27.79
N PHE A 188 39.83 -16.83 27.19
CA PHE A 188 41.03 -15.96 27.18
C PHE A 188 40.70 -14.65 26.46
#